data_AF-A0A7X8CMC6-F1
#
_entry.id   AF-A0A7X8CMC6-F1
#
_cell.length_a   1.000
_cell.length_b   1.000
_cell.length_c   1.000
_cell.angle_alpha   90.00
_cell.angle_beta   90.00
_cell.angle_gamma   90.00
#
_symmetry.space_group_name_H-M   'P 1'
#
loop_
_entity.id
_entity.type
_entity.pdbx_description
1 polymer ?
#
loop_
_entity_poly.entity_id
_entity_poly.type
_entity_poly.pdbx_seq_one_letter_code
_entity_poly.pdbx_strand_id
1 'polypeptide(L)'
;VTPVSEEAIFELLERIVELHGRAYNWEAKLDIHSLIRNLGETTLRTYIRATLESLDHQFLYHEKIETAPFNFKEKPLIEDDSFFSNQNNQENDTENDN
;
A
#
# COMPACT_ATOMS: atom_id res chain seq x y z
N VAL A 1 12.15 6.07 -18.88
CA VAL A 1 12.22 6.31 -17.42
C VAL A 1 13.32 5.41 -16.90
N THR A 2 14.31 5.95 -16.19
CA THR A 2 15.38 5.13 -15.58
C THR A 2 14.89 4.59 -14.23
N PRO A 3 15.24 3.35 -13.87
CA PRO A 3 14.93 2.82 -12.55
C PRO A 3 15.60 3.68 -11.46
N VAL A 4 14.92 3.81 -10.31
CA VAL A 4 15.47 4.48 -9.12
C VAL A 4 16.60 3.62 -8.56
N SER A 5 17.66 4.23 -8.04
CA SER A 5 18.76 3.48 -7.41
C SER A 5 18.30 2.77 -6.13
N GLU A 6 18.94 1.64 -5.83
CA GLU A 6 18.66 0.90 -4.60
C GLU A 6 18.93 1.75 -3.35
N GLU A 7 19.96 2.60 -3.37
CA GLU A 7 20.26 3.53 -2.27
C GLU A 7 19.13 4.53 -2.03
N ALA A 8 18.52 5.07 -3.10
CA ALA A 8 17.43 6.01 -2.95
C ALA A 8 16.14 5.32 -2.47
N ILE A 9 15.93 4.06 -2.86
CA ILE A 9 14.85 3.24 -2.30
C ILE A 9 15.12 3.00 -0.81
N PHE A 10 16.33 2.59 -0.44
CA PHE A 10 16.72 2.35 0.94
C PHE A 10 16.48 3.58 1.83
N GLU A 11 17.00 4.74 1.43
CA GLU A 11 16.83 6.00 2.18
C GLU A 11 15.35 6.39 2.34
N LEU A 12 14.55 6.19 1.29
CA LEU A 12 13.11 6.44 1.36
C LEU A 12 12.44 5.52 2.40
N LEU A 13 12.74 4.23 2.38
CA LEU A 13 12.09 3.26 3.26
C LEU A 13 12.51 3.46 4.73
N GLU A 14 13.79 3.77 4.99
CA GLU A 14 14.26 4.20 6.32
C GLU A 14 13.47 5.41 6.82
N ARG A 15 13.26 6.42 5.96
CA ARG A 15 12.49 7.60 6.33
C ARG A 15 11.03 7.27 6.68
N ILE A 16 10.44 6.28 6.02
CA ILE A 16 9.08 5.79 6.35
C ILE A 16 9.07 5.14 7.73
N VAL A 17 10.05 4.29 8.05
CA VAL A 17 10.17 3.65 9.38
C VAL A 17 10.24 4.71 10.48
N GLU A 18 11.09 5.73 10.30
CA GLU A 18 11.20 6.84 11.25
C GLU A 18 9.89 7.60 11.44
N LEU A 19 9.20 7.92 10.33
CA LEU A 19 7.95 8.68 10.37
C LEU A 19 6.83 7.89 11.03
N HIS A 20 6.73 6.59 10.73
CA HIS A 20 5.76 5.69 11.35
C HIS A 20 5.99 5.59 12.86
N GLY A 21 7.24 5.35 13.29
CA GLY A 21 7.63 5.33 14.69
C GLY A 21 7.23 6.60 15.44
N ARG A 22 7.54 7.77 14.85
CA ARG A 22 7.18 9.08 15.43
C ARG A 22 5.67 9.29 15.50
N ALA A 23 4.92 8.92 14.46
CA ALA A 23 3.48 9.13 14.40
C ALA A 23 2.73 8.35 15.49
N TYR A 24 3.18 7.13 15.78
CA TYR A 24 2.57 6.26 16.79
C TYR A 24 3.33 6.26 18.13
N ASN A 25 4.35 7.13 18.29
CA ASN A 25 5.18 7.25 19.48
C ASN A 25 5.76 5.91 19.97
N TRP A 26 6.36 5.15 19.04
CA TRP A 26 7.01 3.87 19.32
C TRP A 26 8.35 3.75 18.59
N GLU A 27 9.22 2.88 19.08
CA GLU A 27 10.53 2.63 18.48
C GLU A 27 10.42 1.61 17.35
N ALA A 28 9.96 2.07 16.18
CA ALA A 28 9.85 1.25 14.98
C ALA A 28 11.22 0.70 14.53
N LYS A 29 11.29 -0.61 14.27
CA LYS A 29 12.51 -1.29 13.78
C LYS A 29 12.17 -2.22 12.63
N LEU A 30 12.76 -1.97 11.47
CA LEU A 30 12.59 -2.81 10.29
C LEU A 30 13.94 -2.95 9.58
N ASP A 31 14.29 -4.18 9.20
CA ASP A 31 15.50 -4.44 8.41
C ASP A 31 15.19 -4.18 6.92
N ILE A 32 15.47 -2.97 6.47
CA ILE A 32 15.19 -2.53 5.10
C ILE A 32 16.01 -3.30 4.07
N HIS A 33 17.26 -3.66 4.38
CA HIS A 33 18.09 -4.46 3.48
C HIS A 33 17.51 -5.86 3.26
N SER A 34 17.02 -6.50 4.32
CA SER A 34 16.33 -7.79 4.21
C SER A 34 15.03 -7.66 3.42
N LEU A 35 14.24 -6.61 3.67
CA LEU A 35 12.98 -6.36 2.95
C LEU A 35 13.20 -6.17 1.45
N ILE A 36 14.16 -5.33 1.05
CA ILE A 36 14.47 -5.09 -0.38
C ILE A 36 14.92 -6.40 -1.04
N ARG A 37 15.83 -7.13 -0.39
CA ARG A 37 16.36 -8.41 -0.89
C ARG A 37 15.25 -9.46 -1.08
N ASN A 38 14.33 -9.57 -0.13
CA ASN A 38 13.26 -10.57 -0.19
C ASN A 38 12.21 -10.25 -1.25
N LEU A 39 11.90 -8.96 -1.46
CA LEU A 39 10.96 -8.52 -2.49
C LEU A 39 11.54 -8.64 -3.91
N GLY A 40 12.87 -8.59 -4.07
CA GLY A 40 13.50 -8.53 -5.38
C GLY A 40 13.13 -7.27 -6.14
N GLU A 41 13.39 -7.23 -7.45
CA GLU A 41 13.00 -6.08 -8.30
C GLU A 41 11.48 -5.94 -8.38
N THR A 42 10.97 -4.79 -7.95
CA THR A 42 9.53 -4.49 -7.97
C THR A 42 9.27 -2.98 -8.07
N THR A 43 7.99 -2.58 -8.07
CA THR A 43 7.59 -1.18 -8.11
C THR A 43 7.92 -0.47 -6.79
N LEU A 44 8.20 0.84 -6.87
CA LEU A 44 8.34 1.69 -5.68
C LEU A 44 7.11 1.60 -4.76
N ARG A 45 5.91 1.50 -5.35
CA ARG A 45 4.65 1.29 -4.63
C ARG A 45 4.70 0.02 -3.79
N THR A 46 5.19 -1.09 -4.33
CA THR A 46 5.28 -2.37 -3.62
C THR A 46 6.25 -2.28 -2.44
N TYR A 47 7.41 -1.64 -2.61
CA TYR A 47 8.35 -1.40 -1.52
C TYR A 47 7.74 -0.58 -0.38
N ILE A 48 7.07 0.53 -0.72
CA ILE A 48 6.39 1.39 0.26
C ILE A 48 5.30 0.62 0.99
N ARG A 49 4.46 -0.12 0.26
CA ARG A 49 3.38 -0.94 0.81
C ARG A 49 3.91 -1.99 1.78
N ALA A 50 4.92 -2.75 1.37
CA ALA A 50 5.51 -3.79 2.21
C ALA A 50 6.13 -3.22 3.49
N THR A 51 6.75 -2.04 3.41
CA THR A 51 7.30 -1.33 4.57
C THR A 51 6.19 -0.95 5.55
N LEU A 52 5.13 -0.30 5.08
CA LEU A 52 4.01 0.11 5.92
C LEU A 52 3.27 -1.09 6.53
N GLU A 53 2.94 -2.11 5.74
CA GLU A 53 2.22 -3.29 6.24
C GLU A 53 3.05 -4.08 7.27
N SER A 54 4.38 -4.10 7.13
CA SER A 54 5.28 -4.72 8.11
C SER A 54 5.31 -3.95 9.43
N LEU A 55 5.31 -2.62 9.35
CA LEU A 55 5.29 -1.75 10.53
C LEU A 55 3.93 -1.80 11.23
N ASP A 56 2.83 -1.79 10.47
CA ASP A 56 1.48 -1.90 10.99
C ASP A 56 1.28 -3.24 11.69
N HIS A 57 1.81 -4.35 11.15
CA HIS A 57 1.75 -5.64 11.83
C HIS A 57 2.52 -5.65 13.15
N GLN A 58 3.73 -5.10 13.15
CA GLN A 58 4.54 -5.01 14.36
C GLN A 58 3.88 -4.14 15.43
N PHE A 59 3.24 -3.04 15.03
CA PHE A 59 2.60 -2.12 15.96
C PHE A 59 1.26 -2.63 16.49
N LEU A 60 0.37 -3.09 15.60
CA LEU A 60 -1.00 -3.47 15.96
C LEU A 60 -1.08 -4.88 16.55
N TYR A 61 -0.32 -5.82 15.99
CA TYR A 61 -0.41 -7.23 16.32
C TYR A 61 0.79 -7.74 17.13
N HIS A 62 1.85 -6.92 17.28
CA HIS A 62 3.10 -7.33 17.93
C HIS A 62 3.77 -8.53 17.25
N GLU A 63 3.52 -8.69 15.95
CA GLU A 63 4.01 -9.79 15.12
C GLU A 63 4.89 -9.27 13.99
N LYS A 64 5.82 -10.10 13.53
CA LYS A 64 6.60 -9.84 12.31
C LYS A 64 6.03 -10.67 11.18
N ILE A 65 5.83 -10.05 10.02
CA ILE A 65 5.44 -10.74 8.80
C ILE A 65 6.65 -11.01 7.91
N GLU A 66 6.62 -12.12 7.18
CA GLU A 66 7.58 -12.37 6.12
C GLU A 66 7.24 -11.54 4.88
N THR A 67 8.19 -10.73 4.43
CA THR A 67 8.03 -9.86 3.27
C THR A 67 8.42 -10.59 1.98
N ALA A 68 7.55 -11.50 1.51
CA ALA A 68 7.74 -12.21 0.25
C ALA A 68 7.00 -11.52 -0.92
N PRO A 69 7.51 -11.57 -2.17
CA PRO A 69 6.89 -10.90 -3.32
C PRO A 69 5.44 -11.37 -3.57
N PHE A 70 5.18 -12.64 -3.28
CA PHE A 70 3.84 -13.23 -3.40
C PHE A 70 2.79 -12.51 -2.55
N ASN A 71 3.17 -12.01 -1.37
CA ASN A 71 2.27 -11.36 -0.43
C ASN A 71 1.81 -9.97 -0.90
N PHE A 72 2.54 -9.37 -1.86
CA PHE A 72 2.32 -7.99 -2.32
C PHE A 72 2.00 -7.88 -3.80
N LYS A 73 1.52 -8.94 -4.44
CA LYS A 73 1.10 -8.89 -5.85
C LYS A 73 0.06 -7.78 -6.05
N GLU A 74 0.42 -6.80 -6.88
CA GLU A 74 -0.52 -5.75 -7.30
C GLU A 74 -1.64 -6.38 -8.12
N LYS A 75 -2.89 -6.00 -7.82
CA LYS A 75 -4.00 -6.29 -8.72
C LYS A 75 -3.83 -5.42 -9.97
N PRO A 76 -4.12 -5.94 -11.16
CA PRO A 76 -4.18 -5.10 -12.36
C PRO A 76 -5.15 -3.95 -12.13
N LEU A 77 -4.74 -2.73 -12.48
CA LEU A 77 -5.68 -1.60 -12.58
C LEU A 77 -6.58 -1.88 -13.77
N ILE A 78 -7.80 -2.36 -13.50
CA ILE A 78 -8.85 -2.49 -14.50
C ILE A 78 -9.69 -1.23 -14.36
N GLU A 79 -9.72 -0.40 -15.41
CA GLU A 79 -10.61 0.74 -15.46
C GLU A 79 -12.07 0.23 -15.42
N ASP A 80 -12.84 0.73 -14.47
CA ASP A 80 -14.25 0.40 -14.34
C ASP A 80 -15.09 1.41 -15.13
N ASP A 81 -15.34 1.08 -16.40
CA ASP A 81 -16.19 1.89 -17.30
C ASP A 81 -17.63 2.02 -16.80
N SER A 82 -18.06 1.20 -15.82
CA SER A 82 -19.42 1.23 -15.30
C SER A 82 -19.71 2.45 -14.43
N PHE A 83 -18.68 3.13 -13.91
CA PHE A 83 -18.82 4.35 -13.10
C PHE A 83 -19.47 5.51 -13.88
N PHE A 84 -19.14 5.66 -15.17
CA PHE A 84 -19.73 6.69 -16.05
C PHE A 84 -20.93 6.20 -16.86
N SER A 85 -21.31 4.93 -16.73
CA SER A 85 -22.37 4.31 -17.52
C SER A 85 -23.78 4.53 -16.97
N ASN A 86 -23.93 5.04 -15.74
CA ASN A 86 -25.22 5.33 -15.13
C ASN A 86 -25.63 6.80 -15.31
N GLN A 87 -25.99 7.17 -16.53
CA GLN A 87 -26.90 8.29 -16.79
C GLN A 87 -28.04 7.79 -17.66
N ASN A 88 -29.18 7.48 -17.02
CA ASN A 88 -30.56 7.60 -17.53
C ASN A 88 -31.51 6.64 -16.80
N ASN A 89 -31.69 6.81 -15.49
CA ASN A 89 -32.95 6.44 -14.86
C ASN A 89 -33.53 7.71 -14.28
N GLN A 90 -34.39 8.37 -15.08
CA GLN A 90 -35.31 9.38 -14.57
C GLN A 90 -36.16 8.71 -13.49
N GLU A 91 -36.06 9.24 -12.27
CA GLU A 91 -37.01 9.00 -11.19
C GLU A 91 -38.40 9.45 -11.70
N ASN A 92 -39.26 8.49 -12.02
CA ASN A 92 -40.69 8.74 -12.12
C ASN A 92 -41.26 8.60 -10.71
N ASP A 93 -41.27 9.71 -9.97
CA ASP A 93 -42.10 9.86 -8.78
C ASP A 93 -43.57 9.82 -9.21
N THR A 94 -44.21 8.66 -9.08
CA THR A 94 -45.66 8.59 -8.95
C THR A 94 -46.01 8.56 -7.47
N GLU A 95 -46.29 9.74 -6.92
CA GLU A 95 -47.15 9.91 -5.75
C GLU A 95 -48.47 9.19 -6.01
N ASN A 96 -48.87 8.29 -5.10
CA ASN A 96 -50.19 7.68 -5.12
C ASN A 96 -50.89 8.02 -3.80
N ASP A 97 -51.59 9.16 -3.79
CA ASP A 97 -52.62 9.49 -2.81
C ASP A 97 -53.93 8.81 -3.23
N ASN A 98 -54.38 7.85 -2.42
CA ASN A 98 -55.79 7.61 -2.04
C ASN A 98 -55.92 6.41 -1.09
#